data_AF-A0A0J5VN98-F1
#
_entry.id   AF-A0A0J5VN98-F1
#
_cell.length_a   1.000
_cell.length_b   1.000
_cell.length_c   1.000
_cell.angle_alpha   90.00
_cell.angle_beta   90.00
_cell.angle_gamma   90.00
#
_symmetry.space_group_name_H-M   'P 1'
#
loop_
_entity.id
_entity.type
_entity.pdbx_description
1 polymer ?
#
loop_
_entity_poly.entity_id
_entity_poly.type
_entity_poly.pdbx_seq_one_letter_code
_entity_poly.pdbx_strand_id
1 'polypeptide(L)' 'MSGAAAGIFALSVVLFLGGIHFFLSIKKPGVYPPKYVLKKRAAALAAGGAFLFLLGLIVGSF' A
#
# COMPACT_ATOMS: atom_id res chain seq x y z
N MET A 1 6.15 10.19 -18.86
CA MET A 1 5.00 9.56 -18.17
C MET A 1 3.81 10.48 -18.29
N SER A 2 2.64 9.97 -18.67
CA SER A 2 1.41 10.75 -18.61
C SER A 2 1.14 11.18 -17.16
N GLY A 3 0.49 12.33 -16.97
CA GLY A 3 0.11 12.80 -15.62
C GLY A 3 -0.77 11.79 -14.87
N ALA A 4 -1.59 11.04 -15.62
CA ALA A 4 -2.38 9.93 -15.09
C ALA A 4 -1.51 8.82 -14.51
N ALA A 5 -0.50 8.33 -15.26
CA ALA A 5 0.42 7.31 -14.76
C ALA A 5 1.16 7.79 -13.50
N ALA A 6 1.64 9.04 -13.49
CA ALA A 6 2.31 9.62 -12.33
C ALA A 6 1.41 9.65 -11.08
N GLY A 7 0.14 10.03 -11.22
CA GLY A 7 -0.84 10.00 -10.12
C GLY A 7 -1.10 8.60 -9.59
N ILE A 8 -1.20 7.60 -10.46
CA ILE A 8 -1.40 6.19 -10.08
C ILE A 8 -0.19 5.66 -9.30
N PHE A 9 1.03 5.95 -9.76
CA PHE A 9 2.25 5.57 -9.04
C PHE A 9 2.35 6.26 -7.69
N ALA A 10 2.01 7.55 -7.59
CA ALA A 10 1.99 8.27 -6.31
C ALA A 10 1.03 7.62 -5.31
N LEU A 11 -0.19 7.28 -5.74
CA LEU A 11 -1.17 6.57 -4.89
C LEU A 11 -0.68 5.19 -4.47
N SER A 12 -0.06 4.43 -5.38
CA SER A 12 0.58 3.15 -5.07
C SER A 12 1.61 3.28 -3.95
N VAL A 13 2.48 4.29 -4.01
CA VAL A 13 3.50 4.53 -2.97
C VAL A 13 2.85 4.84 -1.62
N VAL A 14 1.82 5.68 -1.60
CA VAL A 14 1.08 6.00 -0.35
C VAL A 14 0.47 4.75 0.28
N LEU A 15 -0.10 3.84 -0.53
CA LEU A 15 -0.63 2.57 -0.03
C LEU A 15 0.48 1.69 0.56
N PHE A 16 1.63 1.57 -0.10
CA PHE A 16 2.76 0.83 0.46
C PHE A 16 3.27 1.43 1.79
N LEU A 17 3.38 2.76 1.88
CA LEU A 17 3.77 3.43 3.13
C LEU A 17 2.76 3.14 4.26
N GLY A 18 1.46 3.18 3.97
CA GLY A 18 0.43 2.80 4.94
C GLY A 18 0.52 1.32 5.35
N GLY A 19 0.80 0.43 4.39
CA GLY A 19 1.01 -1.00 4.65
C GLY A 19 2.21 -1.25 5.58
N ILE A 20 3.34 -0.58 5.30
CA ILE A 20 4.55 -0.62 6.13
C ILE A 20 4.26 -0.07 7.54
N HIS A 21 3.53 1.03 7.65
CA HIS A 21 3.15 1.61 8.94
C HIS A 21 2.38 0.61 9.81
N PHE A 22 1.36 -0.07 9.26
CA PHE A 22 0.63 -1.10 10.01
C PHE A 22 1.49 -2.33 10.28
N PHE A 23 2.37 -2.72 9.35
CA PHE A 23 3.28 -3.84 9.55
C PHE A 23 4.25 -3.60 10.72
N LEU A 24 4.85 -2.41 10.79
CA LEU A 24 5.72 -2.01 11.90
C LEU A 24 4.95 -1.91 13.22
N SER A 25 3.69 -1.46 13.18
CA SER A 25 2.84 -1.35 14.36
C SER A 25 2.51 -2.70 15.02
N ILE A 26 2.55 -3.82 14.29
CA ILE A 26 2.36 -5.17 14.84
C ILE A 26 3.47 -5.54 15.85
N LYS A 27 4.67 -5.00 15.68
CA LYS A 27 5.84 -5.33 16.52
C LYS A 27 5.78 -4.70 17.90
N LYS A 28 4.94 -3.67 18.10
CA LYS A 28 4.81 -2.99 19.39
C LYS A 28 4.05 -3.91 20.39
N PRO A 29 4.45 -3.95 21.67
CA PRO A 29 3.73 -4.67 22.72
C PRO A 29 2.44 -3.93 23.11
N GLY A 30 1.40 -4.66 23.55
CA GLY A 30 0.17 -4.08 24.08
C GLY A 30 -0.69 -3.28 23.09
N VAL A 31 -0.56 -3.54 21.78
CA VAL A 31 -1.19 -2.71 20.75
C VAL A 31 -2.67 -3.01 20.57
N TYR A 32 -3.46 -1.94 20.57
CA TYR A 32 -4.80 -1.90 20.00
C TYR A 32 -4.77 -1.09 18.69
N PRO A 33 -5.44 -1.55 17.61
CA PRO A 33 -6.25 -2.77 17.50
C PRO A 33 -5.42 -4.07 17.47
N PRO A 34 -6.03 -5.25 17.69
CA PRO A 34 -5.34 -6.53 17.75
C PRO A 34 -4.43 -6.82 16.53
N LYS A 35 -3.35 -7.57 16.74
CA LYS A 35 -2.32 -7.85 15.72
C LYS A 35 -2.88 -8.43 14.42
N TYR A 36 -3.92 -9.27 14.47
CA TYR A 36 -4.53 -9.83 13.27
C TYR A 36 -5.27 -8.76 12.44
N VAL A 37 -5.83 -7.72 13.07
CA VAL A 37 -6.47 -6.60 12.38
C VAL A 37 -5.41 -5.76 11.67
N LEU A 38 -4.30 -5.49 12.35
CA LEU A 38 -3.16 -4.77 11.76
C LEU A 38 -2.55 -5.55 10.59
N LYS A 39 -2.43 -6.88 10.70
CA LYS A 39 -2.00 -7.75 9.58
C LYS A 39 -2.95 -7.66 8.39
N LYS A 40 -4.27 -7.72 8.61
CA LYS A 40 -5.27 -7.59 7.55
C LYS A 40 -5.17 -6.22 6.85
N ARG A 41 -5.02 -5.13 7.61
CA ARG A 41 -4.83 -3.78 7.07
C ARG A 41 -3.54 -3.66 6.27
N ALA A 42 -2.43 -4.16 6.80
CA ALA A 42 -1.14 -4.16 6.11
C ALA A 42 -1.21 -4.95 4.79
N ALA A 43 -1.82 -6.14 4.81
CA ALA A 43 -2.00 -6.98 3.63
C ALA A 43 -2.91 -6.31 2.58
N ALA A 44 -4.03 -5.73 3.00
CA ALA A 44 -4.96 -5.03 2.10
C ALA A 44 -4.28 -3.84 1.41
N LEU A 45 -3.52 -3.03 2.16
CA LEU A 45 -2.79 -1.90 1.61
C LEU A 45 -1.63 -2.33 0.69
N ALA A 46 -0.89 -3.38 1.06
CA ALA A 46 0.16 -3.93 0.20
C ALA A 46 -0.40 -4.50 -1.10
N ALA A 47 -1.53 -5.22 -1.05
CA ALA A 47 -2.21 -5.75 -2.22
C ALA A 47 -2.75 -4.61 -3.12
N GLY A 48 -3.39 -3.60 -2.52
CA GLY A 48 -3.86 -2.42 -3.25
C GLY A 48 -2.71 -1.64 -3.89
N GLY A 49 -1.60 -1.46 -3.18
CA GLY A 49 -0.38 -0.84 -3.71
C GLY A 49 0.18 -1.63 -4.90
N ALA A 50 0.34 -2.94 -4.77
CA ALA A 50 0.81 -3.79 -5.85
C ALA A 50 -0.11 -3.75 -7.08
N PHE A 51 -1.43 -3.75 -6.87
CA PHE A 51 -2.40 -3.62 -7.95
C PHE A 51 -2.28 -2.26 -8.67
N LEU A 52 -2.22 -1.14 -7.93
CA LEU A 52 -2.04 0.18 -8.54
C LEU A 52 -0.69 0.33 -9.22
N PHE A 53 0.37 -0.28 -8.69
CA PHE A 53 1.68 -0.28 -9.33
C PHE A 53 1.64 -0.96 -10.71
N LEU A 54 1.03 -2.14 -10.79
CA LEU A 54 0.84 -2.86 -12.06
C LEU A 54 -0.02 -2.06 -13.03
N LEU A 55 -1.09 -1.44 -12.54
CA LEU A 55 -1.96 -0.59 -13.35
C LEU A 55 -1.19 0.65 -13.87
N GLY A 56 -0.35 1.25 -13.04
CA GLY A 56 0.54 2.35 -13.42
C GLY A 56 1.53 1.95 -14.52
N LEU A 57 2.07 0.73 -14.47
CA LEU A 57 2.94 0.21 -15.54
C LEU A 57 2.19 0.05 -16.86
N ILE A 58 0.98 -0.50 -16.82
CA ILE A 58 0.13 -0.66 -18.00
C ILE A 58 -0.20 0.72 -18.59
N VAL A 59 -0.71 1.65 -17.79
CA VAL A 59 -1.06 3.01 -18.24
C VAL A 59 0.15 3.80 -18.70
N GLY A 60 1.32 3.58 -18.09
CA GLY A 60 2.57 4.23 -18.47
C GLY A 60 3.22 3.67 -19.74
N SER A 61 2.76 2.51 -20.22
CA SER A 61 3.27 1.87 -21.44
C SER A 61 2.58 2.33 -22.73
N PHE A 62 1.45 3.04 -22.63
CA PHE A 62 0.76 3.71 -23.73
C PHE A 62 1.18 5.18 -23.82
#